data_AF-A0A7J0F4W5-F1
#
_entry.id   AF-A0A7J0F4W5-F1
#
_cell.length_a   1.000
_cell.length_b   1.000
_cell.length_c   1.000
_cell.angle_alpha   90.00
_cell.angle_beta   90.00
_cell.angle_gamma   90.00
#
_symmetry.space_group_name_H-M   'P 1'
#
loop_
_entity.id
_entity.type
_entity.pdbx_description
1 polymer ?
#
loop_
_entity_poly.entity_id
_entity_poly.type
_entity_poly.pdbx_seq_one_letter_code
_entity_poly.pdbx_strand_id
1 'polypeptide(L)'
;MERTRTETTTSSFLRNRSILIGATAILALLTVWSLRSNVSTSSVPVKKPTATAASFGGGPPDSAAISWCSNIRQKTFYDDPNLSYSIEKPIKKLGREETANKVDYCRRHGYDVFYNNALLHPKMGSFWAKIPAVRAAMVAHPETEWIWWVDSDAVFTDMDFVPPLERYKDYNLVVGGSPELVYKHPSSIGLHAGVFYIRNCQWSMNFIEAWAKMGPQTPNYEKWGPILKLTIHDKLYPESDDETAMVYLLLKEKDKWANKVLLEHEHCIQGYWEGLAVTLDNVTRNYVGLGKKARRLRRRHAEKVSESYGCQPCSGDHSTLYPSHSCWKAMEKALNFADNQVLRNYGFVHRDLLDSSHVSPVPFDFPS
;
A
#
# COMPACT_ATOMS: atom_id res chain seq x y z
N MET A 1 2.25 46.56 -69.87
CA MET A 1 2.88 45.45 -70.61
C MET A 1 2.41 44.16 -69.98
N GLU A 2 1.41 43.56 -70.60
CA GLU A 2 0.76 42.32 -70.19
C GLU A 2 1.58 41.14 -70.73
N ARG A 3 1.91 40.16 -69.89
CA ARG A 3 2.58 38.92 -70.32
C ARG A 3 1.89 37.73 -69.68
N THR A 4 0.98 37.14 -70.43
CA THR A 4 0.29 35.87 -70.18
C THR A 4 1.32 34.75 -70.06
N ARG A 5 1.19 33.91 -69.02
CA ARG A 5 1.92 32.64 -68.91
C ARG A 5 0.90 31.51 -68.72
N THR A 6 0.90 30.62 -69.69
CA THR A 6 0.09 29.40 -69.82
C THR A 6 0.30 28.41 -68.68
N GLU A 7 -0.80 27.92 -68.12
CA GLU A 7 -0.87 26.80 -67.18
C GLU A 7 -0.47 25.48 -67.84
N THR A 8 0.21 24.60 -67.09
CA THR A 8 0.40 23.19 -67.45
C THR A 8 -0.04 22.32 -66.26
N THR A 9 -1.04 21.49 -66.50
CA THR A 9 -1.77 20.72 -65.49
C THR A 9 -1.06 19.40 -65.20
N THR A 10 -0.33 19.31 -64.08
CA THR A 10 0.31 18.07 -63.60
C THR A 10 -0.05 17.75 -62.14
N SER A 11 -1.30 17.97 -61.74
CA SER A 11 -1.73 17.85 -60.32
C SER A 11 -2.72 16.71 -60.01
N SER A 12 -3.28 15.99 -60.99
CA SER A 12 -4.33 15.00 -60.71
C SER A 12 -3.83 13.55 -60.58
N PHE A 13 -2.71 13.20 -61.22
CA PHE A 13 -2.23 11.79 -61.25
C PHE A 13 -1.52 11.33 -59.97
N LEU A 14 -0.81 12.22 -59.27
CA LEU A 14 -0.06 11.87 -58.06
C LEU A 14 -0.95 11.80 -56.82
N ARG A 15 -2.02 12.60 -56.76
CA ARG A 15 -2.96 12.62 -55.62
C ARG A 15 -3.81 11.35 -55.53
N ASN A 16 -4.16 10.74 -56.66
CA ASN A 16 -4.95 9.50 -56.68
C ASN A 16 -4.15 8.26 -56.28
N ARG A 17 -2.82 8.22 -56.52
CA ARG A 17 -1.98 7.09 -56.08
C ARG A 17 -1.83 7.03 -54.56
N SER A 18 -1.66 8.18 -53.89
CA SER A 18 -1.52 8.23 -52.43
C SER A 18 -2.79 7.78 -51.70
N ILE A 19 -3.97 8.12 -52.24
CA ILE A 19 -5.26 7.70 -51.70
C ILE A 19 -5.45 6.18 -51.91
N LEU A 20 -5.07 5.65 -53.06
CA LEU A 20 -5.18 4.22 -53.34
C LEU A 20 -4.30 3.38 -52.41
N ILE A 21 -3.05 3.82 -52.16
CA ILE A 21 -2.11 3.15 -51.26
C ILE A 21 -2.64 3.18 -49.81
N GLY A 22 -3.16 4.33 -49.36
CA GLY A 22 -3.78 4.47 -48.03
C GLY A 22 -4.98 3.56 -47.84
N ALA A 23 -5.87 3.45 -48.84
CA ALA A 23 -7.03 2.57 -48.78
C ALA A 23 -6.64 1.09 -48.74
N THR A 24 -5.61 0.67 -49.50
CA THR A 24 -5.12 -0.71 -49.45
C THR A 24 -4.48 -1.09 -48.11
N ALA A 25 -3.78 -0.17 -47.46
CA ALA A 25 -3.17 -0.42 -46.15
C ALA A 25 -4.22 -0.58 -45.03
N ILE A 26 -5.30 0.21 -45.08
CA ILE A 26 -6.41 0.12 -44.11
C ILE A 26 -7.18 -1.20 -44.29
N LEU A 27 -7.46 -1.60 -45.54
CA LEU A 27 -8.10 -2.89 -45.83
C LEU A 27 -7.24 -4.07 -45.35
N ALA A 28 -5.92 -4.02 -45.55
CA ALA A 28 -5.02 -5.05 -45.04
C ALA A 28 -5.05 -5.13 -43.50
N LEU A 29 -5.01 -3.99 -42.80
CA LEU A 29 -5.11 -3.94 -41.33
C LEU A 29 -6.44 -4.50 -40.81
N LEU A 30 -7.56 -4.19 -41.47
CA LEU A 30 -8.87 -4.71 -41.09
C LEU A 30 -8.99 -6.23 -41.32
N THR A 31 -8.40 -6.76 -42.40
CA THR A 31 -8.36 -8.21 -42.63
C THR A 31 -7.49 -8.96 -41.62
N VAL A 32 -6.36 -8.39 -41.20
CA VAL A 32 -5.52 -8.98 -40.13
C VAL A 32 -6.24 -8.96 -38.79
N TRP A 33 -7.00 -7.89 -38.51
CA TRP A 33 -7.80 -7.80 -37.29
C TRP A 33 -8.95 -8.81 -37.28
N SER A 34 -9.67 -8.98 -38.39
CA SER A 34 -10.75 -9.97 -38.50
C SER A 34 -10.27 -11.42 -38.46
N LEU A 35 -9.03 -11.68 -38.90
CA LEU A 35 -8.41 -13.01 -38.84
C LEU A 35 -7.88 -13.32 -37.42
N ARG A 36 -7.48 -12.32 -36.63
CA ARG A 36 -7.11 -12.53 -35.21
C ARG A 36 -8.32 -12.73 -34.29
N SER A 37 -9.46 -12.11 -34.59
CA SER A 37 -10.67 -12.26 -33.78
C SER A 37 -11.44 -13.56 -34.02
N ASN A 38 -11.09 -14.34 -35.05
CA ASN A 38 -11.73 -15.63 -35.38
C ASN A 38 -10.90 -16.87 -35.03
N VAL A 39 -9.79 -16.72 -34.28
CA VAL A 39 -9.11 -17.87 -33.65
C VAL A 39 -9.89 -18.24 -32.39
N SER A 40 -11.02 -18.92 -32.59
CA SER A 40 -11.69 -19.69 -31.54
C SER A 40 -10.78 -20.81 -31.08
N THR A 41 -10.26 -20.72 -29.86
CA THR A 41 -9.59 -21.83 -29.20
C THR A 41 -10.61 -22.94 -28.96
N SER A 42 -10.50 -23.99 -29.77
CA SER A 42 -11.18 -25.27 -29.60
C SER A 42 -11.02 -25.80 -28.18
N SER A 43 -12.15 -26.01 -27.50
CA SER A 43 -12.26 -26.64 -26.20
C SER A 43 -11.82 -28.11 -26.27
N VAL A 44 -10.69 -28.44 -25.64
CA VAL A 44 -10.30 -29.83 -25.35
C VAL A 44 -10.86 -30.23 -23.98
N PRO A 45 -11.59 -31.35 -23.85
CA PRO A 45 -12.08 -31.80 -22.56
C PRO A 45 -10.94 -32.41 -21.75
N VAL A 46 -10.56 -31.77 -20.64
CA VAL A 46 -9.60 -32.33 -19.68
C VAL A 46 -10.33 -33.28 -18.72
N LYS A 47 -9.95 -34.56 -18.76
CA LYS A 47 -10.39 -35.60 -17.82
C LYS A 47 -9.97 -35.23 -16.39
N LYS A 48 -10.90 -35.33 -15.43
CA LYS A 48 -10.63 -35.25 -13.99
C LYS A 48 -9.67 -36.39 -13.57
N PRO A 49 -8.57 -36.10 -12.85
CA PRO A 49 -7.84 -37.13 -12.14
C PRO A 49 -8.60 -37.50 -10.87
N THR A 50 -8.96 -38.78 -10.77
CA THR A 50 -9.38 -39.43 -9.53
C THR A 50 -8.15 -39.57 -8.63
N ALA A 51 -8.10 -38.85 -7.50
CA ALA A 51 -7.07 -39.05 -6.50
C ALA A 51 -7.49 -40.18 -5.55
N THR A 52 -6.88 -41.35 -5.72
CA THR A 52 -6.89 -42.44 -4.74
C THR A 52 -6.06 -42.05 -3.52
N ALA A 53 -6.63 -42.33 -2.35
CA ALA A 53 -6.00 -42.12 -1.05
C ALA A 53 -4.69 -42.93 -0.91
N ALA A 54 -3.64 -42.26 -0.46
CA ALA A 54 -2.52 -42.89 0.22
C ALA A 54 -2.32 -42.17 1.55
N SER A 55 -2.81 -42.81 2.60
CA SER A 55 -2.56 -42.48 3.99
C SER A 55 -1.12 -42.81 4.38
N PHE A 56 -0.42 -41.85 4.95
CA PHE A 56 0.48 -42.12 6.07
C PHE A 56 0.11 -41.15 7.18
N GLY A 57 -0.44 -41.70 8.26
CA GLY A 57 -1.00 -40.97 9.38
C GLY A 57 -0.02 -40.70 10.51
N GLY A 58 -0.47 -39.80 11.39
CA GLY A 58 0.11 -39.49 12.70
C GLY A 58 -0.08 -38.01 13.09
N GLY A 59 -1.32 -37.57 13.41
CA GLY A 59 -1.68 -36.16 13.74
C GLY A 59 -1.52 -35.76 15.23
N PRO A 60 -2.30 -34.81 15.81
CA PRO A 60 -3.18 -33.74 15.26
C PRO A 60 -3.07 -32.38 16.07
N PRO A 61 -3.94 -31.33 15.97
CA PRO A 61 -5.02 -31.02 14.99
C PRO A 61 -4.90 -29.62 14.32
N ASP A 62 -5.55 -29.50 13.15
CA ASP A 62 -6.35 -28.37 12.63
C ASP A 62 -6.03 -26.88 12.91
N SER A 63 -6.10 -26.15 11.80
CA SER A 63 -6.90 -24.91 11.60
C SER A 63 -6.22 -23.54 11.65
N ALA A 64 -6.33 -22.88 10.48
CA ALA A 64 -6.50 -21.45 10.26
C ALA A 64 -5.26 -20.54 10.36
N ALA A 65 -4.76 -20.14 9.18
CA ALA A 65 -4.22 -18.81 8.93
C ALA A 65 -3.18 -18.25 9.94
N ILE A 66 -1.97 -18.80 9.91
CA ILE A 66 -0.75 -18.02 10.17
C ILE A 66 -0.64 -17.06 8.95
N SER A 67 -0.71 -15.73 8.99
CA SER A 67 -0.49 -14.72 10.03
C SER A 67 -1.21 -13.41 9.62
N TRP A 68 -2.01 -12.80 10.50
CA TRP A 68 -2.51 -11.42 10.39
C TRP A 68 -1.41 -10.38 10.73
N CYS A 69 -0.21 -10.61 10.17
CA CYS A 69 1.11 -10.04 10.48
C CYS A 69 1.68 -10.29 11.89
N SER A 70 1.13 -11.29 12.57
CA SER A 70 1.56 -11.93 13.82
C SER A 70 1.00 -11.28 15.09
N ASN A 71 -0.34 -11.18 15.11
CA ASN A 71 -1.26 -10.82 16.20
C ASN A 71 -1.35 -9.33 16.53
N ILE A 72 -2.33 -8.67 15.90
CA ILE A 72 -2.98 -7.47 16.42
C ILE A 72 -3.73 -7.85 17.70
N ARG A 73 -2.99 -8.12 18.77
CA ARG A 73 -3.51 -8.09 20.13
C ARG A 73 -2.67 -7.06 20.87
N GLN A 74 -2.88 -5.79 20.54
CA GLN A 74 -2.55 -4.67 21.41
C GLN A 74 -2.92 -3.31 20.78
N LYS A 75 -3.03 -2.34 21.68
CA LYS A 75 -3.45 -0.95 21.46
C LYS A 75 -2.51 -0.28 20.44
N THR A 76 -3.09 0.45 19.50
CA THR A 76 -2.34 1.12 18.43
C THR A 76 -2.13 2.60 18.73
N PHE A 77 -1.24 3.23 17.97
CA PHE A 77 -0.92 4.66 18.06
C PHE A 77 -2.17 5.55 17.91
N TYR A 78 -3.11 5.20 17.02
CA TYR A 78 -4.32 6.00 16.74
C TYR A 78 -5.36 5.95 17.84
N ASP A 79 -5.16 5.09 18.84
CA ASP A 79 -6.07 5.03 19.96
C ASP A 79 -5.86 6.23 20.91
N ASP A 80 -4.65 6.81 21.09
CA ASP A 80 -4.47 7.94 22.02
C ASP A 80 -4.93 9.30 21.42
N PRO A 81 -5.96 9.97 21.99
CA PRO A 81 -6.45 11.26 21.50
C PRO A 81 -5.45 12.41 21.75
N ASN A 82 -4.44 12.20 22.59
CA ASN A 82 -3.39 13.19 22.83
C ASN A 82 -2.23 13.07 21.82
N LEU A 83 -2.16 11.99 21.05
CA LEU A 83 -1.18 11.80 19.97
C LEU A 83 -1.65 12.52 18.71
N SER A 84 -0.76 13.29 18.07
CA SER A 84 -1.07 14.08 16.88
C SER A 84 0.07 14.08 15.86
N TYR A 85 -0.28 14.15 14.58
CA TYR A 85 0.73 14.41 13.54
C TYR A 85 1.46 15.71 13.85
N SER A 86 2.77 15.70 13.66
CA SER A 86 3.59 16.91 13.76
C SER A 86 3.39 17.78 12.52
N ILE A 87 2.24 18.45 12.44
CA ILE A 87 1.90 19.41 11.38
C ILE A 87 2.44 20.79 11.80
N GLU A 88 3.04 21.53 10.87
CA GLU A 88 3.65 22.87 11.08
C GLU A 88 4.86 22.94 12.04
N LYS A 89 5.30 21.81 12.63
CA LYS A 89 6.53 21.73 13.43
C LYS A 89 7.73 21.31 12.56
N PRO A 90 8.95 21.80 12.85
CA PRO A 90 10.15 21.29 12.18
C PRO A 90 10.31 19.78 12.36
N ILE A 91 10.56 19.07 11.26
CA ILE A 91 10.76 17.62 11.28
C ILE A 91 12.02 17.31 12.09
N LYS A 92 11.84 16.57 13.20
CA LYS A 92 12.94 16.06 14.05
C LYS A 92 13.75 14.99 13.28
N LYS A 93 14.93 14.61 13.78
CA LYS A 93 15.83 13.63 13.11
C LYS A 93 15.10 12.36 12.67
N LEU A 94 14.35 11.73 13.58
CA LEU A 94 13.61 10.50 13.30
C LEU A 94 12.59 10.67 12.16
N GLY A 95 11.84 11.78 12.17
CA GLY A 95 10.91 12.09 11.08
C GLY A 95 11.59 12.27 9.71
N ARG A 96 12.86 12.69 9.67
CA ARG A 96 13.63 12.76 8.42
C ARG A 96 14.04 11.36 7.93
N GLU A 97 14.37 10.45 8.84
CA GLU A 97 14.72 9.06 8.51
C GLU A 97 13.50 8.29 7.99
N GLU A 98 12.34 8.46 8.64
CA GLU A 98 11.04 7.94 8.17
C GLU A 98 10.67 8.46 6.78
N THR A 99 10.91 9.76 6.53
CA THR A 99 10.68 10.38 5.21
C THR A 99 11.64 9.80 4.17
N ALA A 100 12.93 9.66 4.51
CA ALA A 100 13.93 9.10 3.62
C ALA A 100 13.58 7.67 3.20
N ASN A 101 13.12 6.83 4.15
CA ASN A 101 12.66 5.48 3.87
C ASN A 101 11.57 5.43 2.78
N LYS A 102 10.52 6.27 2.93
CA LYS A 102 9.43 6.35 1.95
C LYS A 102 9.91 6.85 0.58
N VAL A 103 10.79 7.86 0.58
CA VAL A 103 11.39 8.40 -0.66
C VAL A 103 12.22 7.33 -1.37
N ASP A 104 13.02 6.55 -0.64
CA ASP A 104 13.84 5.48 -1.21
C ASP A 104 13.00 4.35 -1.81
N TYR A 105 11.93 3.96 -1.12
CA TYR A 105 10.98 2.98 -1.62
C TYR A 105 10.34 3.48 -2.92
N CYS A 106 9.77 4.69 -2.91
CA CYS A 106 9.09 5.24 -4.08
C CYS A 106 10.06 5.45 -5.26
N ARG A 107 11.28 5.93 -5.01
CA ARG A 107 12.33 6.07 -6.03
C ARG A 107 12.70 4.73 -6.68
N ARG A 108 12.74 3.64 -5.91
CA ARG A 108 13.05 2.30 -6.43
C ARG A 108 11.94 1.77 -7.33
N HIS A 109 10.69 2.04 -6.99
CA HIS A 109 9.51 1.51 -7.69
C HIS A 109 8.93 2.46 -8.75
N GLY A 110 9.46 3.68 -8.87
CA GLY A 110 8.99 4.68 -9.82
C GLY A 110 7.66 5.32 -9.43
N TYR A 111 7.41 5.45 -8.12
CA TYR A 111 6.23 6.12 -7.58
C TYR A 111 6.52 7.58 -7.27
N ASP A 112 5.52 8.44 -7.48
CA ASP A 112 5.55 9.82 -7.01
C ASP A 112 5.32 9.88 -5.50
N VAL A 113 5.94 10.87 -4.84
CA VAL A 113 5.81 11.10 -3.39
C VAL A 113 5.18 12.45 -3.14
N PHE A 114 4.08 12.45 -2.40
CA PHE A 114 3.46 13.66 -1.87
C PHE A 114 3.58 13.68 -0.34
N TYR A 115 4.42 14.58 0.19
CA TYR A 115 4.59 14.75 1.63
C TYR A 115 3.87 16.02 2.10
N ASN A 116 2.81 15.85 2.89
CA ASN A 116 2.01 16.98 3.38
C ASN A 116 2.51 17.46 4.75
N ASN A 117 2.95 18.73 4.80
CA ASN A 117 3.37 19.41 6.03
C ASN A 117 2.37 20.48 6.50
N ALA A 118 1.24 20.64 5.80
CA ALA A 118 0.26 21.68 6.06
C ALA A 118 -1.05 21.09 6.63
N LEU A 119 -1.68 21.82 7.55
CA LEU A 119 -3.02 21.49 7.99
C LEU A 119 -4.03 22.00 6.96
N LEU A 120 -4.45 21.11 6.05
CA LEU A 120 -5.31 21.49 4.92
C LEU A 120 -6.76 21.83 5.32
N HIS A 121 -7.17 21.46 6.53
CA HIS A 121 -8.43 21.89 7.10
C HIS A 121 -8.27 22.20 8.60
N PRO A 122 -8.57 23.41 9.08
CA PRO A 122 -8.21 23.87 10.42
C PRO A 122 -8.83 23.07 11.56
N LYS A 123 -9.97 22.40 11.30
CA LYS A 123 -10.61 21.51 12.27
C LYS A 123 -10.17 20.05 12.19
N MET A 124 -9.60 19.59 11.08
CA MET A 124 -9.25 18.18 10.87
C MET A 124 -7.77 17.94 11.20
N GLY A 125 -7.42 18.07 12.48
CA GLY A 125 -6.09 17.73 12.98
C GLY A 125 -5.93 16.24 13.29
N SER A 126 -4.73 15.86 13.75
CA SER A 126 -4.37 14.47 14.06
C SER A 126 -4.82 13.50 12.96
N PHE A 127 -5.22 12.28 13.29
CA PHE A 127 -5.67 11.23 12.39
C PHE A 127 -6.71 11.65 11.34
N TRP A 128 -7.50 12.71 11.56
CA TRP A 128 -8.42 13.25 10.55
C TRP A 128 -7.74 14.03 9.42
N ALA A 129 -6.49 14.49 9.59
CA ALA A 129 -5.77 15.30 8.61
C ALA A 129 -5.48 14.57 7.29
N LYS A 130 -5.50 13.23 7.30
CA LYS A 130 -5.31 12.40 6.10
C LYS A 130 -6.42 12.59 5.07
N ILE A 131 -7.66 12.78 5.52
CA ILE A 131 -8.83 12.92 4.65
C ILE A 131 -8.72 14.10 3.67
N PRO A 132 -8.49 15.35 4.12
CA PRO A 132 -8.32 16.47 3.18
C PRO A 132 -7.05 16.33 2.34
N ALA A 133 -5.98 15.69 2.84
CA ALA A 133 -4.75 15.45 2.08
C ALA A 133 -4.97 14.48 0.91
N VAL A 134 -5.60 13.33 1.17
CA VAL A 134 -5.94 12.36 0.12
C VAL A 134 -6.90 12.98 -0.90
N ARG A 135 -7.92 13.72 -0.44
CA ARG A 135 -8.84 14.43 -1.33
C ARG A 135 -8.13 15.46 -2.21
N ALA A 136 -7.20 16.22 -1.65
CA ALA A 136 -6.41 17.19 -2.41
C ALA A 136 -5.54 16.50 -3.47
N ALA A 137 -4.89 15.39 -3.11
CA ALA A 137 -4.10 14.59 -4.05
C ALA A 137 -4.96 14.05 -5.20
N MET A 138 -6.17 13.54 -4.93
CA MET A 138 -7.11 13.07 -5.96
C MET A 138 -7.45 14.16 -6.99
N VAL A 139 -7.71 15.38 -6.52
CA VAL A 139 -8.08 16.51 -7.38
C VAL A 139 -6.87 17.05 -8.16
N ALA A 140 -5.71 17.12 -7.51
CA ALA A 140 -4.49 17.66 -8.11
C ALA A 140 -3.87 16.72 -9.16
N HIS A 141 -4.07 15.41 -9.01
CA HIS A 141 -3.45 14.37 -9.84
C HIS A 141 -4.49 13.46 -10.50
N PRO A 142 -5.30 13.96 -11.45
CA PRO A 142 -6.29 13.15 -12.16
C PRO A 142 -5.69 12.02 -13.00
N GLU A 143 -4.39 12.09 -13.32
CA GLU A 143 -3.61 11.05 -13.99
C GLU A 143 -3.30 9.84 -13.10
N THR A 144 -3.32 10.03 -11.77
CA THR A 144 -2.97 9.01 -10.80
C THR A 144 -4.13 8.05 -10.59
N GLU A 145 -3.96 6.78 -10.94
CA GLU A 145 -5.00 5.75 -10.73
C GLU A 145 -5.16 5.36 -9.26
N TRP A 146 -4.06 5.26 -8.51
CA TRP A 146 -4.04 4.81 -7.12
C TRP A 146 -3.29 5.81 -6.25
N ILE A 147 -3.90 6.19 -5.13
CA ILE A 147 -3.25 6.93 -4.06
C ILE A 147 -2.99 5.96 -2.93
N TRP A 148 -1.74 5.92 -2.47
CA TRP A 148 -1.33 5.12 -1.33
C TRP A 148 -1.09 6.04 -0.14
N TRP A 149 -2.02 6.00 0.83
CA TRP A 149 -1.80 6.66 2.11
C TRP A 149 -0.90 5.80 2.98
N VAL A 150 0.14 6.40 3.54
CA VAL A 150 1.07 5.77 4.47
C VAL A 150 1.33 6.75 5.60
N ASP A 151 0.94 6.37 6.82
CA ASP A 151 1.15 7.23 7.98
C ASP A 151 2.64 7.53 8.23
N SER A 152 2.90 8.66 8.88
CA SER A 152 4.27 9.13 9.14
C SER A 152 5.10 8.07 9.86
N ASP A 153 4.45 7.35 10.76
CA ASP A 153 5.05 6.30 11.57
C ASP A 153 4.95 4.90 10.97
N ALA A 154 4.50 4.74 9.74
CA ALA A 154 4.67 3.50 8.99
C ALA A 154 5.99 3.52 8.17
N VAL A 155 6.73 2.40 8.15
CA VAL A 155 8.05 2.29 7.51
C VAL A 155 8.04 1.14 6.50
N PHE A 156 8.61 1.33 5.31
CA PHE A 156 8.83 0.21 4.41
C PHE A 156 9.98 -0.64 4.91
N THR A 157 9.69 -1.87 5.34
CA THR A 157 10.72 -2.85 5.76
C THR A 157 11.06 -3.86 4.68
N ASP A 158 10.15 -4.13 3.74
CA ASP A 158 10.48 -4.84 2.50
C ASP A 158 10.58 -3.81 1.36
N MET A 159 11.81 -3.48 0.98
CA MET A 159 12.06 -2.48 -0.07
C MET A 159 11.86 -3.05 -1.48
N ASP A 160 11.70 -4.37 -1.64
CA ASP A 160 11.49 -5.03 -2.93
C ASP A 160 10.02 -5.42 -3.15
N PHE A 161 9.19 -5.40 -2.11
CA PHE A 161 7.76 -5.66 -2.21
C PHE A 161 7.09 -4.71 -3.21
N VAL A 162 6.32 -5.27 -4.13
CA VAL A 162 5.48 -4.52 -5.08
C VAL A 162 4.02 -4.84 -4.76
N PRO A 163 3.17 -3.84 -4.47
CA PRO A 163 1.76 -4.06 -4.24
C PRO A 163 1.11 -4.75 -5.45
N PRO A 164 0.33 -5.84 -5.26
CA PRO A 164 -0.26 -6.57 -6.37
C PRO A 164 -1.50 -5.86 -6.92
N LEU A 165 -1.35 -4.65 -7.46
CA LEU A 165 -2.46 -3.77 -7.86
C LEU A 165 -3.43 -4.42 -8.88
N GLU A 166 -2.95 -5.32 -9.74
CA GLU A 166 -3.80 -6.09 -10.68
C GLU A 166 -4.83 -6.97 -9.96
N ARG A 167 -4.48 -7.50 -8.78
CA ARG A 167 -5.43 -8.22 -7.91
C ARG A 167 -6.54 -7.30 -7.40
N TYR A 168 -6.24 -6.01 -7.27
CA TYR A 168 -7.14 -5.01 -6.71
C TYR A 168 -8.01 -4.31 -7.75
N LYS A 169 -7.97 -4.76 -9.02
CA LYS A 169 -8.67 -4.10 -10.14
C LYS A 169 -10.18 -3.91 -9.93
N ASP A 170 -10.84 -4.84 -9.25
CA ASP A 170 -12.29 -4.80 -9.02
C ASP A 170 -12.69 -3.95 -7.80
N TYR A 171 -11.70 -3.48 -7.04
CA TYR A 171 -11.86 -2.70 -5.82
C TYR A 171 -11.41 -1.25 -6.02
N ASN A 172 -11.90 -0.37 -5.14
CA ASN A 172 -11.56 1.05 -5.10
C ASN A 172 -10.87 1.44 -3.80
N LEU A 173 -11.03 0.66 -2.73
CA LEU A 173 -10.32 0.83 -1.46
C LEU A 173 -9.74 -0.52 -1.05
N VAL A 174 -8.46 -0.54 -0.68
CA VAL A 174 -7.77 -1.70 -0.12
C VAL A 174 -7.17 -1.28 1.19
N VAL A 175 -7.59 -1.92 2.28
CA VAL A 175 -7.17 -1.62 3.64
C VAL A 175 -6.88 -2.93 4.36
N GLY A 176 -5.86 -2.97 5.23
CA GLY A 176 -5.61 -4.17 6.00
C GLY A 176 -6.72 -4.32 7.04
N GLY A 177 -7.44 -5.45 7.03
CA GLY A 177 -8.54 -5.66 7.97
C GLY A 177 -9.26 -7.01 7.86
N SER A 178 -9.83 -7.49 8.96
CA SER A 178 -10.46 -8.79 9.04
C SER A 178 -11.95 -8.69 8.71
N PRO A 179 -12.44 -9.37 7.66
CA PRO A 179 -13.87 -9.41 7.37
C PRO A 179 -14.70 -9.90 8.57
N GLU A 180 -14.14 -10.80 9.39
CA GLU A 180 -14.78 -11.29 10.60
C GLU A 180 -14.93 -10.15 11.64
N LEU A 181 -13.84 -9.43 11.90
CA LEU A 181 -13.81 -8.35 12.89
C LEU A 181 -14.47 -7.05 12.43
N VAL A 182 -14.72 -6.87 11.13
CA VAL A 182 -15.48 -5.74 10.60
C VAL A 182 -16.97 -6.07 10.55
N TYR A 183 -17.34 -7.24 10.02
CA TYR A 183 -18.75 -7.52 9.65
C TYR A 183 -19.49 -8.45 10.62
N LYS A 184 -18.80 -9.29 11.40
CA LYS A 184 -19.46 -10.25 12.31
C LYS A 184 -19.22 -9.93 13.79
N HIS A 185 -18.00 -9.52 14.12
CA HIS A 185 -17.58 -9.16 15.47
C HIS A 185 -16.91 -7.79 15.45
N PRO A 186 -17.68 -6.70 15.20
CA PRO A 186 -17.17 -5.34 15.08
C PRO A 186 -16.19 -5.00 16.19
N SER A 187 -14.95 -4.73 15.80
CA SER A 187 -13.84 -4.47 16.71
C SER A 187 -13.09 -3.23 16.28
N SER A 188 -12.55 -2.51 17.26
CA SER A 188 -11.68 -1.37 17.06
C SER A 188 -10.45 -1.70 16.22
N ILE A 189 -9.99 -2.95 16.28
CA ILE A 189 -8.87 -3.48 15.49
C ILE A 189 -9.33 -4.23 14.23
N GLY A 190 -10.58 -4.03 13.81
CA GLY A 190 -11.14 -4.75 12.67
C GLY A 190 -10.43 -4.42 11.35
N LEU A 191 -9.85 -3.24 11.24
CA LEU A 191 -9.00 -2.77 10.16
C LEU A 191 -8.05 -1.71 10.72
N HIS A 192 -7.00 -1.33 9.98
CA HIS A 192 -6.22 -0.13 10.32
C HIS A 192 -6.23 0.90 9.21
N ALA A 193 -6.49 2.16 9.57
CA ALA A 193 -6.62 3.26 8.61
C ALA A 193 -5.28 3.99 8.35
N GLY A 194 -4.15 3.42 8.80
CA GLY A 194 -2.84 4.03 8.66
C GLY A 194 -2.07 3.67 7.39
N VAL A 195 -2.45 2.57 6.72
CA VAL A 195 -1.95 2.22 5.39
C VAL A 195 -3.11 1.71 4.53
N PHE A 196 -3.40 2.41 3.44
CA PHE A 196 -4.44 1.97 2.50
C PHE A 196 -4.17 2.47 1.09
N TYR A 197 -4.69 1.73 0.11
CA TYR A 197 -4.74 2.13 -1.29
C TYR A 197 -6.15 2.59 -1.62
N ILE A 198 -6.28 3.75 -2.24
CA ILE A 198 -7.56 4.26 -2.71
C ILE A 198 -7.47 4.70 -4.17
N ARG A 199 -8.36 4.18 -5.00
CA ARG A 199 -8.40 4.48 -6.43
C ARG A 199 -8.89 5.91 -6.63
N ASN A 200 -8.28 6.68 -7.52
CA ASN A 200 -8.78 8.01 -7.86
C ASN A 200 -10.02 7.90 -8.76
N CYS A 201 -11.20 7.92 -8.15
CA CYS A 201 -12.46 7.82 -8.86
C CYS A 201 -13.62 8.44 -8.08
N GLN A 202 -14.76 8.63 -8.75
CA GLN A 202 -15.94 9.24 -8.12
C GLN A 202 -16.44 8.45 -6.89
N TRP A 203 -16.35 7.12 -6.93
CA TRP A 203 -16.71 6.29 -5.76
C TRP A 203 -15.86 6.66 -4.55
N SER A 204 -14.54 6.84 -4.74
CA SER A 204 -13.61 7.18 -3.66
C SER A 204 -13.84 8.59 -3.12
N MET A 205 -14.13 9.56 -3.99
CA MET A 205 -14.51 10.91 -3.57
C MET A 205 -15.78 10.89 -2.69
N ASN A 206 -16.78 10.09 -3.08
CA ASN A 206 -18.00 9.93 -2.29
C ASN A 206 -17.74 9.20 -0.96
N PHE A 207 -16.85 8.20 -0.96
CA PHE A 207 -16.46 7.48 0.25
C PHE A 207 -15.73 8.41 1.23
N ILE A 208 -14.75 9.18 0.75
CA ILE A 208 -14.02 10.17 1.55
C ILE A 208 -14.97 11.20 2.14
N GLU A 209 -15.94 11.69 1.36
CA GLU A 209 -16.95 12.63 1.87
C GLU A 209 -17.82 12.00 2.98
N ALA A 210 -18.24 10.74 2.81
CA ALA A 210 -19.00 10.02 3.83
C ALA A 210 -18.18 9.79 5.10
N TRP A 211 -16.91 9.42 4.95
CA TRP A 211 -15.97 9.23 6.05
C TRP A 211 -15.72 10.53 6.83
N ALA A 212 -15.53 11.63 6.09
CA ALA A 212 -15.37 12.95 6.66
C ALA A 212 -16.57 13.37 7.52
N LYS A 213 -17.79 12.89 7.28
CA LYS A 213 -18.98 13.29 8.06
C LYS A 213 -18.89 12.95 9.56
N MET A 214 -17.99 12.05 9.93
CA MET A 214 -17.70 11.68 11.32
C MET A 214 -16.56 12.47 11.96
N GLY A 215 -15.98 13.41 11.21
CA GLY A 215 -14.84 14.22 11.62
C GLY A 215 -15.21 15.55 12.30
N PRO A 216 -14.20 16.19 12.95
CA PRO A 216 -14.32 17.40 13.79
C PRO A 216 -14.75 18.67 13.04
N GLN A 217 -14.68 18.67 11.72
CA GLN A 217 -15.18 19.76 10.90
C GLN A 217 -16.72 19.83 10.84
N THR A 218 -17.41 18.79 11.29
CA THR A 218 -18.88 18.71 11.24
C THR A 218 -19.54 19.13 12.56
N PRO A 219 -20.78 19.66 12.53
CA PRO A 219 -21.51 20.01 13.75
C PRO A 219 -21.95 18.79 14.59
N ASN A 220 -21.85 17.57 14.04
CA ASN A 220 -22.26 16.35 14.72
C ASN A 220 -21.08 15.55 15.31
N TYR A 221 -19.84 16.09 15.26
CA TYR A 221 -18.63 15.37 15.70
C TYR A 221 -18.76 14.76 17.10
N GLU A 222 -19.21 15.55 18.08
CA GLU A 222 -19.36 15.12 19.48
C GLU A 222 -20.34 13.95 19.65
N LYS A 223 -21.29 13.77 18.72
CA LYS A 223 -22.26 12.66 18.76
C LYS A 223 -21.66 11.36 18.24
N TRP A 224 -20.66 11.43 17.37
CA TRP A 224 -20.11 10.25 16.72
C TRP A 224 -19.31 9.37 17.67
N GLY A 225 -18.51 9.95 18.57
CA GLY A 225 -17.76 9.18 19.57
C GLY A 225 -18.63 8.17 20.36
N PRO A 226 -19.73 8.61 20.99
CA PRO A 226 -20.70 7.72 21.63
C PRO A 226 -21.34 6.68 20.68
N ILE A 227 -21.69 7.06 19.45
CA ILE A 227 -22.28 6.15 18.46
C ILE A 227 -21.29 5.04 18.07
N LEU A 228 -20.03 5.40 17.86
CA LEU A 228 -18.95 4.46 17.54
C LEU A 228 -18.70 3.51 18.70
N LYS A 229 -18.61 4.03 19.94
CA LYS A 229 -18.45 3.21 21.16
C LYS A 229 -19.61 2.25 21.41
N LEU A 230 -20.85 2.66 21.07
CA LEU A 230 -22.03 1.79 21.14
C LEU A 230 -22.03 0.70 20.07
N THR A 231 -21.40 0.95 18.92
CA THR A 231 -21.35 0.01 17.80
C THR A 231 -20.16 -0.94 17.88
N ILE A 232 -19.04 -0.46 18.41
CA ILE A 232 -17.75 -1.13 18.49
C ILE A 232 -17.35 -1.15 19.97
N HIS A 233 -17.75 -2.21 20.68
CA HIS A 233 -17.75 -2.24 22.14
C HIS A 233 -16.35 -2.22 22.78
N ASP A 234 -15.33 -2.69 22.04
CA ASP A 234 -13.94 -2.71 22.47
C ASP A 234 -13.18 -1.43 22.13
N LYS A 235 -13.78 -0.48 21.39
CA LYS A 235 -13.21 0.86 21.15
C LYS A 235 -12.82 1.46 22.47
N LEU A 236 -11.58 1.93 22.61
CA LEU A 236 -11.08 2.37 23.90
C LEU A 236 -11.53 3.80 24.22
N TYR A 237 -11.34 4.71 23.28
CA TYR A 237 -11.46 6.15 23.52
C TYR A 237 -12.85 6.69 23.16
N PRO A 238 -13.32 7.72 23.88
CA PRO A 238 -14.68 8.23 23.74
C PRO A 238 -14.89 9.08 22.49
N GLU A 239 -13.82 9.61 21.90
CA GLU A 239 -13.88 10.50 20.72
C GLU A 239 -14.05 9.73 19.41
N SER A 240 -14.46 10.44 18.36
CA SER A 240 -14.56 9.89 17.00
C SER A 240 -13.20 9.90 16.33
N ASP A 241 -12.68 8.72 15.99
CA ASP A 241 -11.46 8.53 15.22
C ASP A 241 -11.76 8.00 13.82
N ASP A 242 -10.80 8.16 12.91
CA ASP A 242 -10.91 7.81 11.50
C ASP A 242 -11.02 6.28 11.30
N GLU A 243 -10.29 5.49 12.07
CA GLU A 243 -10.24 4.03 11.98
C GLU A 243 -11.60 3.39 12.32
N THR A 244 -12.13 3.68 13.50
CA THR A 244 -13.42 3.16 13.96
C THR A 244 -14.59 3.78 13.18
N ALA A 245 -14.45 5.01 12.69
CA ALA A 245 -15.40 5.59 11.73
C ALA A 245 -15.46 4.79 10.42
N MET A 246 -14.32 4.31 9.90
CA MET A 246 -14.30 3.45 8.72
C MET A 246 -14.97 2.10 9.00
N VAL A 247 -14.66 1.46 10.14
CA VAL A 247 -15.34 0.22 10.57
C VAL A 247 -16.86 0.42 10.61
N TYR A 248 -17.31 1.52 11.22
CA TYR A 248 -18.72 1.87 11.30
C TYR A 248 -19.38 2.03 9.91
N LEU A 249 -18.73 2.74 8.98
CA LEU A 249 -19.25 2.91 7.61
C LEU A 249 -19.38 1.56 6.89
N LEU A 250 -18.36 0.72 6.96
CA LEU A 250 -18.39 -0.59 6.32
C LEU A 250 -19.46 -1.50 6.93
N LEU A 251 -19.67 -1.41 8.24
CA LEU A 251 -20.68 -2.20 8.94
C LEU A 251 -22.11 -1.70 8.66
N LYS A 252 -22.36 -0.39 8.78
CA LYS A 252 -23.72 0.19 8.73
C LYS A 252 -24.19 0.52 7.32
N GLU A 253 -23.28 0.83 6.41
CA GLU A 253 -23.56 1.10 4.99
C GLU A 253 -22.94 0.02 4.08
N LYS A 254 -22.93 -1.23 4.57
CA LYS A 254 -22.30 -2.39 3.89
C LYS A 254 -22.71 -2.51 2.42
N ASP A 255 -24.00 -2.45 2.13
CA ASP A 255 -24.54 -2.64 0.77
C ASP A 255 -24.06 -1.55 -0.21
N LYS A 256 -23.64 -0.39 0.31
CA LYS A 256 -23.17 0.75 -0.48
C LYS A 256 -21.67 0.73 -0.73
N TRP A 257 -20.89 0.27 0.25
CA TRP A 257 -19.43 0.38 0.22
C TRP A 257 -18.70 -0.94 0.06
N ALA A 258 -19.14 -2.00 0.74
CA ALA A 258 -18.33 -3.21 0.95
C ALA A 258 -17.96 -3.93 -0.35
N ASN A 259 -18.78 -3.85 -1.39
CA ASN A 259 -18.50 -4.48 -2.69
C ASN A 259 -17.30 -3.87 -3.43
N LYS A 260 -16.83 -2.69 -3.02
CA LYS A 260 -15.66 -1.99 -3.59
C LYS A 260 -14.51 -1.84 -2.60
N VAL A 261 -14.61 -2.48 -1.43
CA VAL A 261 -13.60 -2.46 -0.38
C VAL A 261 -13.00 -3.86 -0.23
N LEU A 262 -11.69 -3.98 -0.41
CA LEU A 262 -10.95 -5.18 -0.07
C LEU A 262 -10.35 -5.02 1.31
N LEU A 263 -10.72 -5.92 2.20
CA LEU A 263 -10.08 -6.10 3.50
C LEU A 263 -8.91 -7.09 3.33
N GLU A 264 -7.73 -6.55 3.06
CA GLU A 264 -6.51 -7.31 2.70
C GLU A 264 -5.94 -8.00 3.93
N HIS A 265 -5.63 -9.29 3.77
CA HIS A 265 -5.23 -10.20 4.85
C HIS A 265 -4.34 -11.35 4.39
N GLU A 266 -4.10 -11.46 3.09
CA GLU A 266 -3.17 -12.42 2.51
C GLU A 266 -1.80 -11.80 2.32
N HIS A 267 -1.74 -10.51 1.99
CA HIS A 267 -0.49 -9.74 1.93
C HIS A 267 -0.42 -8.79 3.12
N CYS A 268 0.75 -8.74 3.76
CA CYS A 268 0.98 -7.84 4.87
C CYS A 268 1.24 -6.42 4.35
N ILE A 269 0.17 -5.68 4.05
CA ILE A 269 0.28 -4.26 3.66
C ILE A 269 0.47 -3.33 4.87
N GLN A 270 0.22 -3.85 6.08
CA GLN A 270 0.44 -3.21 7.36
C GLN A 270 0.74 -4.30 8.41
N GLY A 271 1.56 -4.00 9.41
CA GLY A 271 1.90 -4.98 10.43
C GLY A 271 2.42 -4.35 11.71
N TYR A 272 2.02 -4.93 12.84
CA TYR A 272 2.29 -4.36 14.15
C TYR A 272 3.75 -4.53 14.56
N TRP A 273 4.40 -3.43 14.96
CA TRP A 273 5.85 -3.36 15.14
C TRP A 273 6.39 -4.32 16.20
N GLU A 274 5.64 -4.62 17.26
CA GLU A 274 6.15 -5.43 18.39
C GLU A 274 6.47 -6.87 17.95
N GLY A 275 5.56 -7.49 17.19
CA GLY A 275 5.77 -8.83 16.65
C GLY A 275 6.89 -8.86 15.59
N LEU A 276 7.09 -7.76 14.89
CA LEU A 276 8.00 -7.67 13.75
C LEU A 276 9.43 -7.30 14.15
N ALA A 277 9.60 -6.34 15.07
CA ALA A 277 10.91 -5.90 15.53
C ALA A 277 11.73 -7.04 16.15
N VAL A 278 11.06 -8.02 16.78
CA VAL A 278 11.69 -9.21 17.36
C VAL A 278 12.22 -10.16 16.27
N THR A 279 11.61 -10.18 15.08
CA THR A 279 12.01 -11.07 13.99
C THR A 279 13.07 -10.46 13.08
N LEU A 280 13.22 -9.12 13.04
CA LEU A 280 14.16 -8.42 12.14
C LEU A 280 15.61 -8.90 12.28
N ASP A 281 16.09 -9.17 13.51
CA ASP A 281 17.45 -9.68 13.73
C ASP A 281 17.61 -11.11 13.16
N ASN A 282 16.56 -11.94 13.24
CA ASN A 282 16.56 -13.29 12.67
C ASN A 282 16.52 -13.24 11.13
N VAL A 283 15.65 -12.38 10.60
CA VAL A 283 15.52 -12.13 9.16
C VAL A 283 16.85 -11.63 8.59
N THR A 284 17.52 -10.69 9.25
CA THR A 284 18.83 -10.17 8.85
C THR A 284 19.88 -11.29 8.77
N ARG A 285 19.95 -12.14 9.78
CA ARG A 285 20.87 -13.30 9.80
C ARG A 285 20.57 -14.28 8.67
N ASN A 286 19.29 -14.58 8.43
CA ASN A 286 18.87 -15.45 7.33
C ASN A 286 19.17 -14.84 5.96
N TYR A 287 19.00 -13.52 5.79
CA TYR A 287 19.29 -12.79 4.58
C TYR A 287 20.78 -12.88 4.22
N VAL A 288 21.67 -12.66 5.20
CA VAL A 288 23.13 -12.81 5.04
C VAL A 288 23.50 -14.28 4.74
N GLY A 289 22.82 -15.24 5.37
CA GLY A 289 23.05 -16.67 5.16
C GLY A 289 22.63 -17.17 3.77
N LEU A 290 21.53 -16.65 3.21
CA LEU A 290 21.02 -17.00 1.88
C LEU A 290 21.88 -16.38 0.76
N GLY A 291 22.33 -15.13 0.93
CA GLY A 291 23.26 -14.48 0.02
C GLY A 291 24.56 -15.26 -0.18
N LYS A 292 25.03 -15.96 0.86
CA LYS A 292 26.21 -16.84 0.79
C LYS A 292 25.97 -18.18 0.07
N LYS A 293 24.71 -18.63 -0.06
CA LYS A 293 24.36 -19.98 -0.52
C LYS A 293 23.83 -20.04 -1.97
N ALA A 294 23.38 -18.93 -2.55
CA ALA A 294 22.68 -18.98 -3.83
C ALA A 294 23.04 -17.84 -4.81
N ARG A 295 24.11 -18.05 -5.58
CA ARG A 295 24.60 -17.20 -6.70
C ARG A 295 23.52 -16.83 -7.75
N ARG A 296 22.41 -17.58 -7.82
CA ARG A 296 21.34 -17.46 -8.84
C ARG A 296 19.97 -16.99 -8.30
N LEU A 297 19.78 -16.79 -7.00
CA LEU A 297 18.49 -16.34 -6.44
C LEU A 297 18.35 -14.82 -6.33
N ARG A 298 19.13 -14.09 -7.14
CA ARG A 298 19.31 -12.62 -7.15
C ARG A 298 18.05 -11.77 -7.39
N ARG A 299 16.84 -12.35 -7.51
CA ARG A 299 15.61 -11.60 -7.82
C ARG A 299 14.36 -11.98 -7.01
N ARG A 300 14.45 -12.86 -6.01
CA ARG A 300 13.29 -13.28 -5.20
C ARG A 300 13.61 -13.40 -3.72
N HIS A 301 14.17 -12.34 -3.14
CA HIS A 301 14.49 -12.30 -1.71
C HIS A 301 13.23 -12.03 -0.86
N ALA A 302 12.32 -11.18 -1.36
CA ALA A 302 11.01 -10.96 -0.76
C ALA A 302 10.22 -12.29 -0.65
N GLU A 303 10.03 -13.02 -1.77
CA GLU A 303 9.21 -14.24 -1.82
C GLU A 303 9.65 -15.40 -0.89
N LYS A 304 10.89 -15.41 -0.37
CA LYS A 304 11.42 -16.52 0.44
C LYS A 304 11.61 -16.22 1.93
N VAL A 305 11.47 -14.96 2.32
CA VAL A 305 11.60 -14.49 3.72
C VAL A 305 10.35 -13.71 4.17
N SER A 306 9.36 -13.53 3.28
CA SER A 306 8.08 -12.82 3.44
C SER A 306 7.05 -13.54 4.31
N GLU A 307 7.44 -14.10 5.45
CA GLU A 307 6.42 -14.62 6.40
C GLU A 307 5.86 -13.54 7.34
N SER A 308 6.44 -12.34 7.44
CA SER A 308 5.86 -11.23 8.22
C SER A 308 6.62 -9.93 7.96
N TYR A 309 6.22 -9.14 6.96
CA TYR A 309 6.70 -7.76 6.77
C TYR A 309 5.51 -6.82 6.78
N GLY A 310 5.35 -6.02 7.82
CA GLY A 310 4.44 -4.89 7.83
C GLY A 310 4.98 -3.82 8.75
N CYS A 311 4.47 -2.61 8.71
CA CYS A 311 4.92 -1.59 9.65
C CYS A 311 3.80 -0.65 10.05
N GLN A 312 3.69 -0.48 11.36
CA GLN A 312 3.19 0.70 12.02
C GLN A 312 3.97 0.87 13.33
N PRO A 313 5.17 1.48 13.29
CA PRO A 313 5.83 1.97 14.50
C PRO A 313 5.21 3.28 15.04
N CYS A 314 5.70 3.79 16.18
CA CYS A 314 5.08 4.89 16.93
C CYS A 314 5.57 6.27 16.45
N SER A 315 4.66 7.20 16.14
CA SER A 315 4.98 8.65 16.13
C SER A 315 4.74 9.32 17.49
N GLY A 316 5.22 10.55 17.64
CA GLY A 316 5.50 11.21 18.91
C GLY A 316 4.31 11.65 19.78
N ASP A 317 4.65 11.77 21.08
CA ASP A 317 3.89 12.11 22.30
C ASP A 317 3.33 10.93 23.14
N HIS A 318 4.24 10.13 23.70
CA HIS A 318 4.08 9.38 24.96
C HIS A 318 2.73 8.66 25.14
N SER A 319 2.47 7.63 24.33
CA SER A 319 1.51 6.60 24.72
C SER A 319 1.91 6.04 26.10
N THR A 320 1.01 6.12 27.08
CA THR A 320 1.22 5.58 28.44
C THR A 320 1.37 4.05 28.48
N LEU A 321 1.25 3.40 27.33
CA LEU A 321 1.13 1.95 27.17
C LEU A 321 2.46 1.26 26.87
N TYR A 322 3.45 2.00 26.35
CA TYR A 322 4.77 1.46 26.02
C TYR A 322 5.88 2.33 26.59
N PRO A 323 6.94 1.73 27.17
CA PRO A 323 8.14 2.48 27.51
C PRO A 323 8.70 3.14 26.23
N SER A 324 8.80 4.47 26.20
CA SER A 324 9.25 5.23 25.02
C SER A 324 10.56 4.71 24.40
N HIS A 325 11.44 4.17 25.24
CA HIS A 325 12.73 3.60 24.83
C HIS A 325 12.63 2.29 24.03
N SER A 326 11.61 1.44 24.24
CA SER A 326 11.45 0.20 23.46
C SER A 326 10.94 0.48 22.05
N CYS A 327 9.99 1.41 21.88
CA CYS A 327 9.48 1.76 20.56
C CYS A 327 10.55 2.47 19.70
N TRP A 328 11.33 3.38 20.29
CA TRP A 328 12.41 4.07 19.56
C TRP A 328 13.44 3.09 18.99
N LYS A 329 13.86 2.09 19.79
CA LYS A 329 14.79 1.06 19.34
C LYS A 329 14.21 0.18 18.23
N ALA A 330 12.93 -0.14 18.30
CA ALA A 330 12.27 -0.90 17.25
C ALA A 330 12.18 -0.12 15.93
N MET A 331 11.87 1.17 16.01
CA MET A 331 11.86 2.08 14.85
C MET A 331 13.25 2.15 14.21
N GLU A 332 14.28 2.38 15.01
CA GLU A 332 15.67 2.45 14.53
C GLU A 332 16.07 1.12 13.84
N LYS A 333 15.71 -0.03 14.44
CA LYS A 333 15.93 -1.33 13.81
C LYS A 333 15.22 -1.47 12.47
N ALA A 334 13.96 -1.06 12.39
CA ALA A 334 13.16 -1.15 11.16
C ALA A 334 13.74 -0.27 10.04
N LEU A 335 14.11 0.96 10.38
CA LEU A 335 14.74 1.91 9.45
C LEU A 335 16.08 1.39 8.95
N ASN A 336 16.98 0.96 9.84
CA ASN A 336 18.29 0.43 9.45
C ASN A 336 18.17 -0.91 8.70
N PHE A 337 17.14 -1.72 9.01
CA PHE A 337 16.84 -2.95 8.27
C PHE A 337 16.43 -2.66 6.83
N ALA A 338 15.58 -1.66 6.63
CA ALA A 338 15.17 -1.18 5.32
C ALA A 338 16.33 -0.53 4.57
N ASP A 339 17.08 0.35 5.23
CA ASP A 339 18.20 1.07 4.63
C ASP A 339 19.31 0.10 4.21
N ASN A 340 19.52 -0.99 4.94
CA ASN A 340 20.39 -2.08 4.51
C ASN A 340 20.02 -2.68 3.14
N GLN A 341 18.77 -2.65 2.71
CA GLN A 341 18.37 -3.09 1.38
C GLN A 341 18.67 -2.04 0.30
N VAL A 342 18.86 -0.77 0.69
CA VAL A 342 19.25 0.34 -0.18
C VAL A 342 20.78 0.45 -0.24
N LEU A 343 21.46 0.56 0.90
CA LEU A 343 22.91 0.70 1.05
C LEU A 343 23.71 -0.42 0.39
N ARG A 344 23.16 -1.65 0.33
CA ARG A 344 23.81 -2.77 -0.35
C ARG A 344 24.11 -2.48 -1.82
N ASN A 345 23.27 -1.69 -2.49
CA ASN A 345 23.50 -1.29 -3.88
C ASN A 345 24.70 -0.35 -4.03
N TYR A 346 25.11 0.29 -2.94
CA TYR A 346 26.26 1.20 -2.86
C TYR A 346 27.48 0.55 -2.18
N GLY A 347 27.39 -0.73 -1.81
CA GLY A 347 28.49 -1.45 -1.18
C GLY A 347 28.60 -1.26 0.33
N PHE A 348 27.52 -0.90 1.03
CA PHE A 348 27.53 -0.68 2.48
C PHE A 348 26.38 -1.39 3.20
N VAL A 349 26.55 -1.62 4.51
CA VAL A 349 25.51 -2.10 5.43
C VAL A 349 25.73 -1.58 6.86
N HIS A 350 24.66 -1.34 7.59
CA HIS A 350 24.62 -1.33 9.06
C HIS A 350 24.85 -2.75 9.58
N ARG A 351 25.92 -2.95 10.36
CA ARG A 351 26.22 -4.23 11.02
C ARG A 351 25.40 -4.43 12.29
N ASP A 352 25.13 -3.35 13.00
CA ASP A 352 24.22 -3.28 14.14
C ASP A 352 23.01 -2.44 13.72
N LEU A 353 21.81 -3.01 13.81
CA LEU A 353 20.57 -2.31 13.46
C LEU A 353 20.21 -1.21 14.48
N LEU A 354 20.90 -1.13 15.62
CA LEU A 354 20.79 -0.03 16.59
C LEU A 354 21.90 1.03 16.43
N ASP A 355 22.77 0.92 15.43
CA ASP A 355 23.76 1.96 15.11
C ASP A 355 23.46 2.59 13.74
N SER A 356 22.73 3.70 13.79
CA SER A 356 22.40 4.50 12.59
C SER A 356 23.55 5.37 12.08
N SER A 357 24.67 5.45 12.82
CA SER A 357 25.77 6.39 12.51
C SER A 357 26.93 5.75 11.74
N HIS A 358 27.11 4.44 11.87
CA HIS A 358 28.21 3.72 11.21
C HIS A 358 27.69 2.69 10.22
N VAL A 359 28.22 2.78 9.00
CA VAL A 359 28.07 1.75 7.97
C VAL A 359 29.42 1.09 7.71
N SER A 360 29.39 -0.20 7.42
CA SER A 360 30.58 -0.97 7.04
C SER A 360 30.52 -1.32 5.56
N PRO A 361 31.66 -1.28 4.85
CA PRO A 361 31.71 -1.78 3.50
C PRO A 361 31.39 -3.28 3.47
N VAL A 362 30.66 -3.70 2.44
CA VAL A 362 30.55 -5.12 2.08
C VAL A 362 31.73 -5.51 1.19
N PRO A 363 32.12 -6.80 1.13
CA PRO A 363 33.15 -7.25 0.20
C PRO A 363 32.87 -6.80 -1.24
N PHE A 364 33.91 -6.50 -2.01
CA PHE A 364 33.79 -6.02 -3.40
C PHE A 364 32.96 -6.97 -4.30
N ASP A 365 32.96 -8.25 -3.98
CA ASP A 365 32.23 -9.32 -4.64
C ASP A 365 30.84 -9.58 -4.04
N PHE A 366 30.33 -8.74 -3.13
CA PHE A 366 29.04 -8.94 -2.47
C PHE A 366 27.84 -8.36 -3.25
N PRO A 367 26.68 -9.04 -3.29
CA PRO A 367 26.48 -10.44 -2.87
C PRO A 367 27.06 -11.37 -3.94
N SER A 368 27.91 -12.31 -3.53
CA SER A 368 28.65 -13.19 -4.46
C SER A 368 27.72 -13.94 -5.42
#